data_AF-A0A6A6Q4D4-F1
#
_entry.id   AF-A0A6A6Q4D4-F1
#
_cell.length_a   1.000
_cell.length_b   1.000
_cell.length_c   1.000
_cell.angle_alpha   90.00
_cell.angle_beta   90.00
_cell.angle_gamma   90.00
#
_symmetry.space_group_name_H-M   'P 1'
#
loop_
_entity.id
_entity.type
_entity.pdbx_description
1 polymer ?
#
loop_
_entity_poly.entity_id
_entity_poly.type
_entity_poly.pdbx_seq_one_letter_code
_entity_poly.pdbx_strand_id
1 'polypeptide(L)'
;MPFQITANSKTPAIVLACGAWHVPEHYEPMVKPLREAGIDVAVPKNQSLIVQKDPGKAMAMDAAAIARLTQQFTGRGKDVVLVMHSYGGIYGSEAVGMINESKVTRIGAGRIRRLVYLAAHAVPKGTAFLSSGRTVPGIETSENGMMTHSDPYGRYYTDVTREQAEPALQLLQPMAASTFTQETSYAGWKDYGIPVTFIICKQDTAVTPEMCEGYIARMQEAGVKVDVHRVEGGHCSHFTKPEPLIEILGKLVNDEAGDLLRPPHRLSAPPRPNPTPPSTLPPWQFYEMATLLSNNHSSSSSQHYKKTSHESKRHSNTQASAYIVDASTMALTGFHYTTSAGGGLVVGLRSARAHHHHRLRRLQAAPPRGGVAATPQFTSRKSGNTGRQNSLVMDLRNTNTPKKHSAVAIPAKPALRSALKHTFPTPSPSPETHAYSATCAAVREYVEMWDYAGGARFRGFVVEKGDERSLFIFFDREVLGQDLKPGLMAQLEFASSEAFECEQLVVCVDRSADDELIADVARDLNWVGFELMTLDAWAATTNCLSDRWLFLGMET
;
A
#
# COMPACT_ATOMS: atom_id res chain seq x y z
N MET A 1 -23.87 -33.89 -0.90
CA MET A 1 -23.87 -32.77 -1.87
C MET A 1 -22.61 -31.98 -1.64
N PRO A 2 -21.74 -31.74 -2.63
CA PRO A 2 -20.63 -30.81 -2.44
C PRO A 2 -21.20 -29.42 -2.16
N PHE A 3 -20.69 -28.75 -1.14
CA PHE A 3 -21.10 -27.41 -0.72
C PHE A 3 -20.84 -26.42 -1.87
N GLN A 4 -21.91 -25.86 -2.46
CA GLN A 4 -21.79 -24.85 -3.51
C GLN A 4 -21.54 -23.49 -2.87
N ILE A 5 -20.27 -23.07 -2.87
CA ILE A 5 -19.87 -21.69 -2.60
C ILE A 5 -20.11 -20.92 -3.90
N THR A 6 -21.05 -19.97 -3.89
CA THR A 6 -21.28 -19.05 -5.01
C THR A 6 -20.97 -17.64 -4.57
N ALA A 7 -19.92 -17.03 -5.11
CA ALA A 7 -19.63 -15.63 -4.90
C ALA A 7 -20.51 -14.72 -5.78
N ASN A 8 -20.87 -13.55 -5.27
CA ASN A 8 -21.50 -12.46 -6.01
C ASN A 8 -20.75 -11.14 -5.75
N SER A 9 -21.23 -10.03 -6.33
CA SER A 9 -20.57 -8.71 -6.19
C SER A 9 -20.49 -8.18 -4.75
N LYS A 10 -21.28 -8.73 -3.82
CA LYS A 10 -21.28 -8.36 -2.39
C LYS A 10 -20.48 -9.34 -1.52
N THR A 11 -19.98 -10.45 -2.07
CA THR A 11 -19.19 -11.42 -1.30
C THR A 11 -17.91 -10.75 -0.78
N PRO A 12 -17.63 -10.80 0.53
CA PRO A 12 -16.41 -10.24 1.10
C PRO A 12 -15.16 -10.88 0.47
N ALA A 13 -14.10 -10.10 0.32
CA ALA A 13 -12.78 -10.64 0.05
C ALA A 13 -12.22 -11.35 1.30
N ILE A 14 -11.33 -12.31 1.11
CA ILE A 14 -10.54 -12.91 2.17
C ILE A 14 -9.12 -12.35 2.08
N VAL A 15 -8.63 -11.78 3.18
CA VAL A 15 -7.22 -11.41 3.33
C VAL A 15 -6.62 -12.34 4.37
N LEU A 16 -5.50 -12.99 4.04
CA LEU A 16 -4.85 -13.96 4.92
C LEU A 16 -3.53 -13.41 5.49
N ALA A 17 -3.44 -13.31 6.81
CA ALA A 17 -2.21 -13.08 7.55
C ALA A 17 -1.52 -14.43 7.85
N CYS A 18 -0.39 -14.66 7.17
CA CYS A 18 0.41 -15.88 7.24
C CYS A 18 1.12 -16.06 8.59
N GLY A 19 1.21 -17.31 9.04
CA GLY A 19 2.03 -17.75 10.17
C GLY A 19 3.54 -17.54 9.96
N ALA A 20 4.29 -17.68 11.05
CA ALA A 20 5.74 -17.54 11.11
C ALA A 20 6.43 -18.53 10.17
N TRP A 21 7.52 -18.14 9.50
CA TRP A 21 8.26 -18.92 8.48
C TRP A 21 7.49 -19.31 7.20
N HIS A 22 6.16 -19.22 7.18
CA HIS A 22 5.33 -19.68 6.07
C HIS A 22 5.18 -18.60 5.00
N VAL A 23 5.22 -19.04 3.74
CA VAL A 23 4.97 -18.24 2.52
C VAL A 23 3.60 -18.55 1.92
N PRO A 24 3.06 -17.70 1.02
CA PRO A 24 1.72 -17.88 0.45
C PRO A 24 1.44 -19.27 -0.13
N GLU A 25 2.45 -19.93 -0.69
CA GLU A 25 2.37 -21.25 -1.30
C GLU A 25 1.91 -22.34 -0.31
N HIS A 26 2.13 -22.16 1.00
CA HIS A 26 1.62 -23.10 2.02
C HIS A 26 0.10 -23.10 2.13
N TYR A 27 -0.56 -22.00 1.76
CA TYR A 27 -2.01 -21.84 1.90
C TYR A 27 -2.77 -22.24 0.63
N GLU A 28 -2.07 -22.53 -0.46
CA GLU A 28 -2.69 -22.81 -1.76
C GLU A 28 -3.67 -23.99 -1.74
N PRO A 29 -3.45 -25.10 -0.99
CA PRO A 29 -4.45 -26.16 -0.87
C PRO A 29 -5.81 -25.70 -0.35
N MET A 30 -5.83 -24.73 0.57
CA MET A 30 -7.06 -24.11 1.09
C MET A 30 -7.57 -22.98 0.18
N VAL A 31 -6.66 -22.20 -0.40
CA VAL A 31 -6.99 -20.95 -1.10
C VAL A 31 -7.48 -21.19 -2.53
N LYS A 32 -6.90 -22.16 -3.24
CA LYS A 32 -7.28 -22.45 -4.63
C LYS A 32 -8.77 -22.77 -4.78
N PRO A 33 -9.37 -23.67 -3.98
CA PRO A 33 -10.80 -23.96 -4.08
C PRO A 33 -11.70 -22.73 -3.78
N LEU A 34 -11.28 -21.85 -2.87
CA LEU A 34 -12.00 -20.61 -2.57
C LEU A 34 -11.97 -19.62 -3.74
N ARG A 35 -10.82 -19.49 -4.43
CA ARG A 35 -10.70 -18.69 -5.65
C ARG A 35 -11.51 -19.27 -6.80
N GLU A 36 -11.48 -20.59 -6.98
CA GLU A 36 -12.29 -21.30 -7.99
C GLU A 36 -13.79 -21.12 -7.77
N ALA A 37 -14.22 -20.90 -6.51
CA ALA A 37 -15.58 -20.52 -6.14
C ALA A 37 -15.91 -19.03 -6.37
N GLY A 38 -14.98 -18.25 -6.93
CA GLY A 38 -15.15 -16.83 -7.24
C GLY A 38 -14.91 -15.87 -6.07
N ILE A 39 -14.33 -16.34 -4.96
CA ILE A 39 -13.97 -15.47 -3.82
C ILE A 39 -12.63 -14.81 -4.10
N ASP A 40 -12.56 -13.49 -3.94
CA ASP A 40 -11.28 -12.78 -3.95
C ASP A 40 -10.47 -13.16 -2.70
N VAL A 41 -9.39 -13.93 -2.88
CA VAL A 41 -8.51 -14.34 -1.78
C VAL A 41 -7.09 -13.82 -1.99
N ALA A 42 -6.62 -12.98 -1.08
CA ALA A 42 -5.29 -12.40 -1.09
C ALA A 42 -4.43 -12.93 0.07
N VAL A 43 -3.23 -13.42 -0.27
CA VAL A 43 -2.27 -14.01 0.69
C VAL A 43 -0.92 -13.34 0.47
N PRO A 44 -0.65 -12.18 1.12
CA PRO A 44 0.63 -11.51 0.98
C PRO A 44 1.73 -12.28 1.71
N LYS A 45 2.94 -12.23 1.13
CA LYS A 45 4.14 -12.70 1.82
C LYS A 45 4.50 -11.73 2.95
N ASN A 46 4.82 -12.28 4.13
CA ASN A 46 5.28 -11.50 5.27
C ASN A 46 6.57 -10.75 4.93
N GLN A 47 6.61 -9.46 5.25
CA GLN A 47 7.75 -8.58 5.02
C GLN A 47 8.96 -9.01 5.88
N SER A 48 8.71 -9.59 7.04
CA SER A 48 9.72 -10.19 7.92
C SER A 48 10.52 -11.35 7.30
N LEU A 49 10.04 -11.95 6.20
CA LEU A 49 10.75 -12.99 5.43
C LEU A 49 11.62 -12.43 4.30
N ILE A 50 11.43 -11.17 3.93
CA ILE A 50 12.06 -10.55 2.75
C ILE A 50 13.36 -9.80 3.15
N VAL A 51 13.52 -9.49 4.42
CA VAL A 51 14.69 -8.78 4.95
C VAL A 51 15.92 -9.70 5.06
N GLN A 52 17.11 -9.12 4.88
CA GLN A 52 18.39 -9.84 5.02
C GLN A 52 19.00 -9.75 6.42
N LYS A 53 18.51 -8.81 7.24
CA LYS A 53 18.91 -8.58 8.62
C LYS A 53 17.68 -8.08 9.37
N ASP A 54 17.54 -8.46 10.63
CA ASP A 54 16.47 -7.99 11.48
C ASP A 54 16.47 -6.44 11.59
N PRO A 55 15.38 -5.77 11.17
CA PRO A 55 15.27 -4.32 11.24
C PRO A 55 14.88 -3.79 12.63
N GLY A 56 14.61 -4.66 13.61
CA GLY A 56 14.14 -4.29 14.95
C GLY A 56 12.66 -3.89 15.00
N LYS A 57 11.91 -4.07 13.90
CA LYS A 57 10.50 -3.67 13.76
C LYS A 57 9.70 -4.56 12.79
N ALA A 58 10.07 -5.83 12.68
CA ALA A 58 9.55 -6.72 11.64
C ALA A 58 8.04 -7.02 11.82
N MET A 59 7.55 -7.13 13.05
CA MET A 59 6.11 -7.31 13.32
C MET A 59 5.29 -6.13 12.82
N ALA A 60 5.75 -4.89 13.07
CA ALA A 60 5.11 -3.69 12.53
C ALA A 60 5.15 -3.63 10.99
N MET A 61 6.21 -4.15 10.34
CA MET A 61 6.27 -4.22 8.88
C MET A 61 5.24 -5.19 8.31
N ASP A 62 5.06 -6.36 8.94
CA ASP A 62 4.03 -7.33 8.57
C ASP A 62 2.62 -6.76 8.78
N ALA A 63 2.37 -6.13 9.94
CA ALA A 63 1.10 -5.47 10.26
C ALA A 63 0.75 -4.38 9.25
N ALA A 64 1.71 -3.51 8.91
CA ALA A 64 1.49 -2.45 7.93
C ALA A 64 1.19 -2.99 6.52
N ALA A 65 1.76 -4.14 6.14
CA ALA A 65 1.46 -4.78 4.86
C ALA A 65 0.02 -5.32 4.81
N ILE A 66 -0.43 -6.01 5.86
CA ILE A 66 -1.82 -6.48 5.96
C ILE A 66 -2.81 -5.32 6.05
N ALA A 67 -2.48 -4.28 6.82
CA ALA A 67 -3.31 -3.09 6.95
C ALA A 67 -3.54 -2.44 5.58
N ARG A 68 -2.45 -2.19 4.83
CA ARG A 68 -2.51 -1.62 3.47
C ARG A 68 -3.33 -2.49 2.52
N LEU A 69 -3.10 -3.80 2.48
CA LEU A 69 -3.82 -4.69 1.59
C LEU A 69 -5.32 -4.74 1.93
N THR A 70 -5.65 -4.83 3.22
CA THR A 70 -7.05 -4.78 3.69
C THR A 70 -7.71 -3.46 3.29
N GLN A 71 -7.01 -2.33 3.46
CA GLN A 71 -7.48 -1.00 3.05
C GLN A 71 -7.65 -0.86 1.53
N GLN A 72 -6.91 -1.62 0.71
CA GLN A 72 -7.12 -1.63 -0.74
C GLN A 72 -8.46 -2.28 -1.11
N PHE A 73 -8.84 -3.37 -0.45
CA PHE A 73 -10.16 -3.99 -0.65
C PHE A 73 -11.28 -3.11 -0.11
N THR A 74 -11.18 -2.66 1.15
CA THR A 74 -12.23 -1.83 1.76
C THR A 74 -12.35 -0.47 1.08
N GLY A 75 -11.26 0.12 0.60
CA GLY A 75 -11.27 1.36 -0.18
C GLY A 75 -12.03 1.26 -1.51
N ARG A 76 -12.23 0.05 -2.04
CA ARG A 76 -13.05 -0.23 -3.23
C ARG A 76 -14.51 -0.60 -2.89
N GLY A 77 -14.92 -0.39 -1.64
CA GLY A 77 -16.26 -0.75 -1.17
C GLY A 77 -16.46 -2.25 -0.89
N LYS A 78 -15.39 -3.06 -0.92
CA LYS A 78 -15.47 -4.49 -0.70
C LYS A 78 -15.21 -4.83 0.76
N ASP A 79 -16.15 -5.54 1.39
CA ASP A 79 -15.97 -6.07 2.74
C ASP A 79 -14.84 -7.10 2.78
N VAL A 80 -14.23 -7.27 3.95
CA VAL A 80 -13.11 -8.20 4.17
C VAL A 80 -13.37 -9.14 5.33
N VAL A 81 -13.13 -10.42 5.13
CA VAL A 81 -12.90 -11.41 6.19
C VAL A 81 -11.40 -11.57 6.35
N LEU A 82 -10.88 -11.16 7.52
CA LEU A 82 -9.44 -11.24 7.81
C LEU A 82 -9.14 -12.56 8.50
N VAL A 83 -8.47 -13.46 7.79
CA VAL A 83 -8.05 -14.78 8.30
C VAL A 83 -6.62 -14.69 8.80
N MET A 84 -6.39 -15.09 10.04
CA MET A 84 -5.12 -14.95 10.74
C MET A 84 -4.67 -16.31 11.23
N HIS A 85 -3.56 -16.82 10.70
CA HIS A 85 -3.02 -18.12 11.06
C HIS A 85 -1.80 -17.99 11.97
N SER A 86 -1.75 -18.70 13.10
CA SER A 86 -0.56 -18.76 13.97
C SER A 86 -0.11 -17.35 14.41
N TYR A 87 1.17 -17.00 14.18
CA TYR A 87 1.73 -15.64 14.30
C TYR A 87 0.88 -14.55 13.60
N GLY A 88 0.18 -14.89 12.53
CA GLY A 88 -0.85 -14.09 11.85
C GLY A 88 -1.83 -13.40 12.78
N GLY A 89 -2.20 -14.04 13.90
CA GLY A 89 -3.11 -13.46 14.87
C GLY A 89 -2.54 -12.24 15.60
N ILE A 90 -1.21 -12.16 15.77
CA ILE A 90 -0.54 -11.04 16.46
C ILE A 90 -0.53 -9.81 15.56
N TYR A 91 0.16 -9.90 14.41
CA TYR A 91 0.31 -8.74 13.53
C TYR A 91 -0.97 -8.44 12.73
N GLY A 92 -1.87 -9.42 12.57
CA GLY A 92 -3.22 -9.19 12.06
C GLY A 92 -4.06 -8.38 13.04
N SER A 93 -4.00 -8.66 14.35
CA SER A 93 -4.63 -7.81 15.39
C SER A 93 -4.06 -6.39 15.39
N GLU A 94 -2.73 -6.28 15.24
CA GLU A 94 -2.05 -4.99 15.12
C GLU A 94 -2.56 -4.21 13.90
N ALA A 95 -2.68 -4.88 12.75
CA ALA A 95 -3.20 -4.29 11.51
C ALA A 95 -4.65 -3.80 11.67
N VAL A 96 -5.50 -4.56 12.36
CA VAL A 96 -6.89 -4.14 12.66
C VAL A 96 -6.89 -2.82 13.45
N GLY A 97 -5.99 -2.67 14.43
CA GLY A 97 -5.84 -1.41 15.16
C GLY A 97 -5.39 -0.26 14.28
N MET A 98 -4.36 -0.49 13.46
CA MET A 98 -3.89 0.51 12.49
C MET A 98 -4.98 0.99 11.54
N ILE A 99 -5.86 0.09 11.07
CA ILE A 99 -6.96 0.43 10.17
C ILE A 99 -8.01 1.28 10.88
N ASN A 100 -8.46 0.86 12.06
CA ASN A 100 -9.58 1.49 12.76
C ASN A 100 -9.20 2.80 13.46
N GLU A 101 -7.92 2.98 13.81
CA GLU A 101 -7.42 4.25 14.34
C GLU A 101 -6.93 5.22 13.26
N SER A 102 -6.92 4.78 11.99
CA SER A 102 -6.67 5.71 10.89
C SER A 102 -7.82 6.72 10.80
N LYS A 103 -7.49 8.02 10.71
CA LYS A 103 -8.47 9.11 10.56
C LYS A 103 -9.16 9.13 9.19
N VAL A 104 -8.91 8.11 8.35
CA VAL A 104 -9.35 8.05 6.96
C VAL A 104 -10.66 7.26 6.88
N THR A 105 -11.79 7.92 7.13
CA THR A 105 -13.12 7.36 6.86
C THR A 105 -13.57 7.76 5.45
N ARG A 106 -13.77 6.76 4.58
CA ARG A 106 -14.29 6.97 3.22
C ARG A 106 -15.75 6.55 3.16
N ILE A 107 -16.60 7.41 2.61
CA ILE A 107 -18.01 7.08 2.36
C ILE A 107 -18.05 5.98 1.29
N GLY A 108 -18.83 4.92 1.55
CA GLY A 108 -18.90 3.74 0.70
C GLY A 108 -17.69 2.80 0.80
N ALA A 109 -16.80 2.98 1.80
CA ALA A 109 -15.79 1.96 2.08
C ALA A 109 -16.44 0.68 2.63
N GLY A 110 -15.88 -0.45 2.23
CA GLY A 110 -16.14 -1.73 2.87
C GLY A 110 -15.59 -1.73 4.30
N ARG A 111 -15.95 -2.76 5.06
CA ARG A 111 -15.51 -2.96 6.45
C ARG A 111 -14.77 -4.27 6.60
N ILE A 112 -14.01 -4.40 7.69
CA ILE A 112 -13.62 -5.73 8.16
C ILE A 112 -14.87 -6.36 8.78
N ARG A 113 -15.45 -7.34 8.09
CA ARG A 113 -16.70 -8.00 8.47
C ARG A 113 -16.49 -8.98 9.63
N ARG A 114 -15.33 -9.64 9.65
CA ARG A 114 -15.02 -10.70 10.62
C ARG A 114 -13.52 -10.92 10.75
N LEU A 115 -13.10 -11.23 11.98
CA LEU A 115 -11.76 -11.70 12.31
C LEU A 115 -11.82 -13.21 12.50
N VAL A 116 -11.00 -13.96 11.76
CA VAL A 116 -10.91 -15.42 11.88
C VAL A 116 -9.53 -15.79 12.40
N TYR A 117 -9.45 -16.27 13.65
CA TYR A 117 -8.24 -16.81 14.25
C TYR A 117 -8.17 -18.30 13.97
N LEU A 118 -7.27 -18.72 13.07
CA LEU A 118 -7.03 -20.11 12.72
C LEU A 118 -5.76 -20.58 13.46
N ALA A 119 -5.89 -21.42 14.48
CA ALA A 119 -4.74 -21.93 15.23
C ALA A 119 -3.74 -20.80 15.61
N ALA A 120 -4.27 -19.67 16.09
CA ALA A 120 -3.56 -18.40 16.11
C ALA A 120 -3.38 -17.82 17.51
N HIS A 121 -2.37 -16.97 17.66
CA HIS A 121 -2.14 -16.21 18.88
C HIS A 121 -3.00 -14.94 18.89
N ALA A 122 -3.71 -14.70 20.00
CA ALA A 122 -4.46 -13.46 20.22
C ALA A 122 -4.05 -12.82 21.54
N VAL A 123 -3.03 -11.96 21.47
CA VAL A 123 -2.38 -11.38 22.65
C VAL A 123 -2.98 -10.00 23.01
N PRO A 124 -2.95 -9.59 24.29
CA PRO A 124 -3.27 -8.22 24.68
C PRO A 124 -2.29 -7.19 24.11
N LYS A 125 -2.69 -5.92 24.13
CA LYS A 125 -1.79 -4.76 23.95
C LYS A 125 -0.64 -4.81 24.97
N GLY A 126 0.55 -4.37 24.55
CA GLY A 126 1.77 -4.33 25.35
C GLY A 126 2.42 -5.70 25.53
N THR A 127 2.03 -6.69 24.73
CA THR A 127 2.58 -8.05 24.82
C THR A 127 3.61 -8.25 23.73
N ALA A 128 4.85 -8.58 24.10
CA ALA A 128 5.78 -9.25 23.22
C ALA A 128 5.58 -10.77 23.33
N PHE A 129 5.62 -11.49 22.20
CA PHE A 129 5.44 -12.94 22.20
C PHE A 129 6.60 -13.66 22.92
N LEU A 130 7.82 -13.16 22.74
CA LEU A 130 9.01 -13.57 23.46
C LEU A 130 9.64 -12.36 24.13
N SER A 131 10.05 -12.50 25.38
CA SER A 131 10.89 -11.50 26.03
C SER A 131 12.28 -11.50 25.39
N SER A 132 12.84 -10.30 25.16
CA SER A 132 14.22 -10.13 24.67
C SER A 132 15.22 -11.00 25.43
N GLY A 133 16.00 -11.80 24.71
CA GLY A 133 17.05 -12.67 25.27
C GLY A 133 16.62 -14.09 25.64
N ARG A 134 15.34 -14.47 25.48
CA ARG A 134 14.91 -15.87 25.61
C ARG A 134 15.13 -16.65 24.32
N THR A 135 15.77 -17.81 24.42
CA THR A 135 15.86 -18.79 23.34
C THR A 135 14.64 -19.71 23.38
N VAL A 136 14.08 -20.01 22.21
CA VAL A 136 13.01 -20.99 22.06
C VAL A 136 13.64 -22.30 21.58
N PRO A 137 13.38 -23.44 22.25
CA PRO A 137 13.87 -24.73 21.78
C PRO A 137 13.47 -24.99 20.33
N GLY A 138 14.43 -25.38 19.49
CA GLY A 138 14.20 -25.62 18.07
C GLY A 138 14.24 -24.38 17.18
N ILE A 139 14.48 -23.18 17.73
CA ILE A 139 14.71 -21.95 16.96
C ILE A 139 16.17 -21.54 17.07
N GLU A 140 16.83 -21.45 15.92
CA GLU A 140 18.19 -20.95 15.78
C GLU A 140 18.14 -19.51 15.26
N THR A 141 18.92 -18.61 15.84
CA THR A 141 19.01 -17.21 15.40
C THR A 141 20.44 -16.93 14.92
N SER A 142 20.58 -16.49 13.68
CA SER A 142 21.87 -16.12 13.09
C SER A 142 22.32 -14.73 13.56
N GLU A 143 23.59 -14.38 13.32
CA GLU A 143 24.20 -13.10 13.75
C GLU A 143 23.47 -11.86 13.20
N ASN A 144 22.81 -11.97 12.05
CA ASN A 144 21.98 -10.92 11.46
C ASN A 144 20.54 -10.88 12.04
N GLY A 145 20.24 -11.64 13.09
CA GLY A 145 18.94 -11.65 13.75
C GLY A 145 17.84 -12.38 12.99
N MET A 146 18.19 -13.25 12.03
CA MET A 146 17.22 -14.07 11.31
C MET A 146 17.04 -15.41 12.02
N MET A 147 15.80 -15.86 12.16
CA MET A 147 15.41 -17.08 12.86
C MET A 147 15.05 -18.19 11.88
N THR A 148 15.59 -19.38 12.11
CA THR A 148 15.24 -20.63 11.42
C THR A 148 14.76 -21.67 12.42
N HIS A 149 13.90 -22.57 11.97
CA HIS A 149 13.41 -23.67 12.79
C HIS A 149 14.18 -24.95 12.46
N SER A 150 14.77 -25.61 13.46
CA SER A 150 15.62 -26.80 13.25
C SER A 150 14.83 -28.10 13.09
N ASP A 151 13.65 -28.22 13.72
CA ASP A 151 12.71 -29.33 13.46
C ASP A 151 11.26 -28.86 13.21
N PRO A 152 10.97 -28.25 12.05
CA PRO A 152 9.64 -27.71 11.76
C PRO A 152 8.57 -28.80 11.63
N TYR A 153 8.94 -30.03 11.25
CA TYR A 153 8.00 -31.15 11.15
C TYR A 153 7.39 -31.51 12.50
N GLY A 154 8.23 -31.76 13.51
CA GLY A 154 7.79 -32.15 14.84
C GLY A 154 6.95 -31.10 15.57
N ARG A 155 6.94 -29.87 15.06
CA ARG A 155 6.16 -28.76 15.62
C ARG A 155 4.86 -28.47 14.86
N TYR A 156 4.88 -28.51 13.53
CA TYR A 156 3.79 -27.95 12.71
C TYR A 156 3.03 -28.96 11.84
N TYR A 157 3.61 -30.14 11.57
CA TYR A 157 3.11 -31.09 10.56
C TYR A 157 2.95 -32.52 11.12
N THR A 158 2.77 -32.66 12.43
CA THR A 158 2.70 -33.95 13.14
C THR A 158 1.42 -34.75 12.85
N ASP A 159 0.47 -34.18 12.14
CA ASP A 159 -0.81 -34.80 11.76
C ASP A 159 -0.78 -35.57 10.44
N VAL A 160 0.38 -35.57 9.75
CA VAL A 160 0.67 -36.29 8.51
C VAL A 160 2.08 -36.91 8.59
N THR A 161 2.43 -37.80 7.66
CA THR A 161 3.80 -38.34 7.63
C THR A 161 4.81 -37.29 7.15
N ARG A 162 6.09 -37.45 7.48
CA ARG A 162 7.15 -36.53 7.05
C ARG A 162 7.22 -36.42 5.53
N GLU A 163 7.00 -37.52 4.81
CA GLU A 163 6.98 -37.55 3.35
C GLU A 163 5.86 -36.68 2.78
N GLN A 164 4.70 -36.68 3.43
CA GLN A 164 3.56 -35.83 3.04
C GLN A 164 3.80 -34.35 3.37
N ALA A 165 4.53 -34.06 4.45
CA ALA A 165 4.88 -32.70 4.87
C ALA A 165 6.05 -32.11 4.08
N GLU A 166 6.90 -32.92 3.47
CA GLU A 166 8.16 -32.51 2.83
C GLU A 166 8.02 -31.32 1.86
N PRO A 167 7.00 -31.26 0.97
CA PRO A 167 6.83 -30.10 0.10
C PRO A 167 6.64 -28.79 0.87
N ALA A 168 5.93 -28.82 1.99
CA ALA A 168 5.74 -27.65 2.85
C ALA A 168 7.02 -27.31 3.63
N LEU A 169 7.73 -28.32 4.15
CA LEU A 169 8.98 -28.12 4.89
C LEU A 169 10.04 -27.42 4.03
N GLN A 170 10.10 -27.72 2.72
CA GLN A 170 11.05 -27.11 1.79
C GLN A 170 10.74 -25.64 1.45
N LEU A 171 9.51 -25.18 1.70
CA LEU A 171 9.09 -23.81 1.40
C LEU A 171 9.35 -22.83 2.56
N LEU A 172 9.63 -23.34 3.76
CA LEU A 172 9.85 -22.52 4.94
C LEU A 172 11.05 -21.57 4.75
N GLN A 173 10.89 -20.32 5.22
CA GLN A 173 11.91 -19.29 5.08
C GLN A 173 12.35 -18.71 6.42
N PRO A 174 13.62 -18.31 6.57
CA PRO A 174 14.07 -17.57 7.74
C PRO A 174 13.27 -16.28 7.93
N MET A 175 13.02 -15.88 9.19
CA MET A 175 12.25 -14.68 9.53
C MET A 175 12.96 -13.81 10.56
N ALA A 176 12.78 -12.49 10.54
CA ALA A 176 13.43 -11.60 11.50
C ALA A 176 12.97 -11.82 12.96
N ALA A 177 13.89 -11.76 13.93
CA ALA A 177 13.61 -12.03 15.35
C ALA A 177 12.66 -11.02 16.02
N SER A 178 12.67 -9.76 15.57
CA SER A 178 11.77 -8.72 16.03
C SER A 178 10.29 -8.96 15.70
N THR A 179 9.96 -10.04 14.99
CA THR A 179 8.58 -10.53 14.90
C THR A 179 8.01 -11.02 16.23
N PHE A 180 8.86 -11.57 17.12
CA PHE A 180 8.43 -12.09 18.40
C PHE A 180 8.77 -11.20 19.60
N THR A 181 9.78 -10.33 19.49
CA THR A 181 10.22 -9.49 20.61
C THR A 181 9.60 -8.09 20.63
N GLN A 182 8.94 -7.68 19.54
CA GLN A 182 8.24 -6.40 19.49
C GLN A 182 6.90 -6.49 20.24
N GLU A 183 6.62 -5.49 21.07
CA GLU A 183 5.34 -5.38 21.77
C GLU A 183 4.21 -4.95 20.81
N THR A 184 3.02 -5.51 21.03
CA THR A 184 1.79 -5.08 20.36
C THR A 184 1.33 -3.71 20.83
N SER A 185 0.87 -2.87 19.91
CA SER A 185 0.30 -1.55 20.24
C SER A 185 -1.22 -1.59 20.38
N TYR A 186 -1.86 -2.58 19.76
CA TYR A 186 -3.32 -2.70 19.68
C TYR A 186 -3.82 -4.08 20.14
N ALA A 187 -5.07 -4.13 20.61
CA ALA A 187 -5.80 -5.38 20.82
C ALA A 187 -6.98 -5.45 19.84
N GLY A 188 -6.68 -5.62 18.55
CA GLY A 188 -7.65 -5.57 17.46
C GLY A 188 -8.87 -6.50 17.61
N TRP A 189 -8.74 -7.60 18.36
CA TRP A 189 -9.84 -8.51 18.67
C TRP A 189 -10.88 -7.98 19.66
N LYS A 190 -10.60 -6.92 20.44
CA LYS A 190 -11.56 -6.37 21.41
C LYS A 190 -11.98 -4.93 21.13
N ASP A 191 -11.07 -4.09 20.63
CA ASP A 191 -11.23 -2.64 20.74
C ASP A 191 -12.24 -2.05 19.72
N TYR A 192 -12.61 -2.80 18.67
CA TYR A 192 -13.36 -2.27 17.52
C TYR A 192 -14.70 -2.97 17.23
N GLY A 193 -15.16 -3.87 18.10
CA GLY A 193 -16.48 -4.51 17.97
C GLY A 193 -16.67 -5.40 16.73
N ILE A 194 -15.58 -5.87 16.12
CA ILE A 194 -15.63 -6.75 14.95
C ILE A 194 -15.91 -8.19 15.41
N PRO A 195 -16.89 -8.90 14.83
CA PRO A 195 -17.16 -10.30 15.15
C PRO A 195 -15.92 -11.18 15.01
N VAL A 196 -15.73 -12.08 15.98
CA VAL A 196 -14.58 -13.00 16.02
C VAL A 196 -15.05 -14.43 15.83
N THR A 197 -14.37 -15.16 14.94
CA THR A 197 -14.42 -16.61 14.84
C THR A 197 -13.06 -17.17 15.22
N PHE A 198 -13.04 -18.23 16.03
CA PHE A 198 -11.85 -18.97 16.40
C PHE A 198 -11.96 -20.40 15.87
N ILE A 199 -10.95 -20.86 15.12
CA ILE A 199 -10.86 -22.22 14.59
C ILE A 199 -9.72 -22.92 15.31
N ILE A 200 -10.06 -23.94 16.09
CA ILE A 200 -9.13 -24.77 16.85
C ILE A 200 -8.84 -26.04 16.05
N CYS A 201 -7.57 -26.29 15.77
CA CYS A 201 -7.09 -27.56 15.19
C CYS A 201 -6.78 -28.52 16.34
N LYS A 202 -7.52 -29.64 16.44
CA LYS A 202 -7.48 -30.51 17.63
C LYS A 202 -6.15 -31.23 17.86
N GLN A 203 -5.36 -31.45 16.81
CA GLN A 203 -4.02 -32.07 16.92
C GLN A 203 -2.89 -31.03 16.83
N ASP A 204 -3.19 -29.74 17.05
CA ASP A 204 -2.18 -28.70 17.03
C ASP A 204 -1.18 -28.84 18.19
N THR A 205 0.10 -29.00 17.84
CA THR A 205 1.22 -29.06 18.79
C THR A 205 1.97 -27.74 18.94
N ALA A 206 1.68 -26.74 18.10
CA ALA A 206 2.31 -25.43 18.09
C ALA A 206 1.52 -24.37 18.87
N VAL A 207 0.25 -24.20 18.53
CA VAL A 207 -0.72 -23.37 19.26
C VAL A 207 -1.80 -24.31 19.77
N THR A 208 -1.51 -24.97 20.88
CA THR A 208 -2.30 -26.13 21.33
C THR A 208 -3.76 -25.76 21.57
N PRO A 209 -4.70 -26.71 21.52
CA PRO A 209 -6.09 -26.47 21.86
C PRO A 209 -6.24 -25.73 23.20
N GLU A 210 -5.48 -26.10 24.23
CA GLU A 210 -5.50 -25.43 25.53
C GLU A 210 -5.09 -23.96 25.44
N MET A 211 -4.08 -23.63 24.62
CA MET A 211 -3.69 -22.23 24.39
C MET A 211 -4.82 -21.47 23.67
N CYS A 212 -5.44 -22.08 22.66
CA CYS A 212 -6.59 -21.49 21.96
C CYS A 212 -7.75 -21.22 22.93
N GLU A 213 -8.12 -22.19 23.77
CA GLU A 213 -9.17 -22.02 24.79
C GLU A 213 -8.81 -20.89 25.76
N GLY A 214 -7.53 -20.75 26.16
CA GLY A 214 -7.07 -19.65 27.00
C GLY A 214 -7.17 -18.27 26.33
N TYR A 215 -6.99 -18.18 25.01
CA TYR A 215 -7.25 -16.94 24.27
C TYR A 215 -8.74 -16.64 24.17
N ILE A 216 -9.57 -17.65 23.88
CA ILE A 216 -11.02 -17.53 23.77
C ILE A 216 -11.62 -17.08 25.12
N ALA A 217 -11.23 -17.70 26.22
CA ALA A 217 -11.69 -17.32 27.56
C ALA A 217 -11.41 -15.84 27.86
N ARG A 218 -10.19 -15.38 27.54
CA ARG A 218 -9.82 -13.96 27.69
C ARG A 218 -10.64 -13.03 26.80
N MET A 219 -10.93 -13.44 25.56
CA MET A 219 -11.82 -12.67 24.68
C MET A 219 -13.22 -12.54 25.27
N GLN A 220 -13.76 -13.65 25.79
CA GLN A 220 -15.09 -13.69 26.42
C GLN A 220 -15.16 -12.86 27.70
N GLU A 221 -14.13 -12.92 28.56
CA GLU A 221 -13.99 -12.08 29.75
C GLU A 221 -13.94 -10.59 29.40
N ALA A 222 -13.36 -10.23 28.24
CA ALA A 222 -13.36 -8.88 27.71
C ALA A 222 -14.68 -8.48 27.02
N GLY A 223 -15.71 -9.34 27.06
CA GLY A 223 -17.03 -9.08 26.46
C GLY A 223 -17.11 -9.32 24.95
N VAL A 224 -16.09 -9.94 24.34
CA VAL A 224 -16.10 -10.27 22.91
C VAL A 224 -16.88 -11.55 22.66
N LYS A 225 -17.86 -11.48 21.76
CA LYS A 225 -18.57 -12.68 21.28
C LYS A 225 -17.68 -13.44 20.30
N VAL A 226 -17.30 -14.67 20.67
CA VAL A 226 -16.46 -15.55 19.85
C VAL A 226 -17.27 -16.75 19.37
N ASP A 227 -17.33 -16.94 18.05
CA ASP A 227 -17.82 -18.18 17.44
C ASP A 227 -16.68 -19.20 17.34
N VAL A 228 -16.86 -20.42 17.86
CA VAL A 228 -15.76 -21.38 18.02
C VAL A 228 -16.02 -22.64 17.19
N HIS A 229 -15.11 -22.92 16.26
CA HIS A 229 -15.09 -24.13 15.44
C HIS A 229 -13.93 -25.01 15.87
N ARG A 230 -14.15 -26.33 15.93
CA ARG A 230 -13.12 -27.31 16.26
C ARG A 230 -13.02 -28.30 15.11
N VAL A 231 -11.85 -28.36 14.48
CA VAL A 231 -11.59 -29.20 13.30
C VAL A 231 -10.56 -30.28 13.61
N GLU A 232 -10.69 -31.42 12.95
CA GLU A 232 -9.64 -32.44 12.93
C GLU A 232 -8.48 -31.91 12.06
N GLY A 233 -7.26 -32.04 12.57
CA GLY A 233 -6.02 -31.63 11.90
C GLY A 233 -5.00 -30.99 12.85
N GLY A 234 -3.76 -30.88 12.37
CA GLY A 234 -2.63 -30.27 13.07
C GLY A 234 -2.54 -28.75 12.86
N HIS A 235 -1.41 -28.16 13.26
CA HIS A 235 -1.19 -26.71 13.16
C HIS A 235 -1.41 -26.19 11.72
N CYS A 236 -0.79 -26.86 10.75
CA CYS A 236 -0.87 -26.49 9.35
C CYS A 236 -2.01 -27.20 8.58
N SER A 237 -3.19 -27.34 9.20
CA SER A 237 -4.37 -27.96 8.57
C SER A 237 -4.79 -27.28 7.26
N HIS A 238 -4.48 -26.01 7.07
CA HIS A 238 -4.68 -25.29 5.80
C HIS A 238 -3.89 -25.88 4.62
N PHE A 239 -2.85 -26.67 4.91
CA PHE A 239 -2.07 -27.41 3.92
C PHE A 239 -2.43 -28.91 3.94
N THR A 240 -2.49 -29.52 5.12
CA THR A 240 -2.60 -30.98 5.27
C THR A 240 -4.03 -31.51 5.14
N LYS A 241 -5.02 -30.76 5.63
CA LYS A 241 -6.45 -31.15 5.72
C LYS A 241 -7.37 -29.92 5.54
N PRO A 242 -7.34 -29.26 4.37
CA PRO A 242 -7.96 -27.95 4.18
C PRO A 242 -9.49 -27.97 4.11
N GLU A 243 -10.13 -29.12 3.89
CA GLU A 243 -11.54 -29.22 3.53
C GLU A 243 -12.49 -28.61 4.58
N PRO A 244 -12.34 -28.89 5.89
CA PRO A 244 -13.19 -28.27 6.92
C PRO A 244 -13.00 -26.75 6.97
N LEU A 245 -11.78 -26.26 6.70
CA LEU A 245 -11.47 -24.83 6.71
C LEU A 245 -12.11 -24.12 5.52
N ILE A 246 -12.06 -24.74 4.33
CA ILE A 246 -12.73 -24.23 3.13
C ILE A 246 -14.24 -24.11 3.38
N GLU A 247 -14.86 -25.13 4.00
CA GLU A 247 -16.29 -25.10 4.32
C GLU A 247 -16.63 -23.98 5.31
N ILE A 248 -15.87 -23.84 6.39
CA ILE A 248 -16.07 -22.79 7.39
C ILE A 248 -15.92 -21.41 6.74
N LEU A 249 -14.83 -21.17 6.01
CA LEU A 249 -14.58 -19.89 5.34
C LEU A 249 -15.66 -19.56 4.31
N GLY A 250 -16.10 -20.56 3.53
CA GLY A 250 -17.21 -20.44 2.58
C GLY A 250 -18.53 -20.03 3.25
N LYS A 251 -18.83 -20.57 4.44
CA LYS A 251 -20.00 -20.15 5.24
C LYS A 251 -19.83 -18.71 5.74
N LEU A 252 -18.65 -18.35 6.25
CA LEU A 252 -18.40 -17.03 6.83
C LEU A 252 -18.46 -15.89 5.81
N VAL A 253 -18.09 -16.13 4.55
CA VAL A 253 -18.25 -15.13 3.49
C VAL A 253 -19.72 -14.97 3.04
N ASN A 254 -20.52 -16.05 3.11
CA ASN A 254 -21.93 -16.04 2.72
C ASN A 254 -22.89 -15.66 3.86
N ASP A 255 -22.41 -15.62 5.10
CA ASP A 255 -23.23 -15.32 6.27
C ASP A 255 -23.64 -13.83 6.33
N GLU A 256 -24.84 -13.51 5.83
CA GLU A 256 -25.51 -12.21 5.97
C GLU A 256 -25.89 -11.86 7.41
N ALA A 257 -25.86 -12.80 8.37
CA ALA A 257 -26.24 -12.51 9.76
C ALA A 257 -25.26 -11.55 10.46
N GLY A 258 -24.06 -11.34 9.90
CA GLY A 258 -23.14 -10.26 10.29
C GLY A 258 -23.64 -8.84 9.98
N ASP A 259 -24.78 -8.69 9.31
CA ASP A 259 -25.43 -7.41 9.00
C ASP A 259 -26.55 -7.02 10.01
N LEU A 260 -26.97 -7.95 10.89
CA LEU A 260 -28.00 -7.72 11.91
C LEU A 260 -27.47 -7.11 13.22
N LEU A 261 -26.16 -6.91 13.35
CA LEU A 261 -25.53 -6.14 14.43
C LEU A 261 -25.18 -4.74 13.93
N ARG A 262 -26.18 -4.00 13.40
CA ARG A 262 -26.10 -2.53 13.39
C ARG A 262 -26.26 -2.05 14.83
N PRO A 263 -25.25 -1.47 15.49
CA PRO A 263 -25.57 -0.48 16.50
C PRO A 263 -26.32 0.66 15.78
N PRO A 264 -27.44 1.17 16.32
CA PRO A 264 -28.05 2.37 15.77
C PRO A 264 -26.99 3.47 15.73
N HIS A 265 -27.06 4.32 14.70
CA HIS A 265 -26.27 5.54 14.58
C HIS A 265 -26.03 6.14 15.97
N ARG A 266 -24.77 6.46 16.31
CA ARG A 266 -24.48 7.38 17.42
C ARG A 266 -25.23 8.67 17.13
N LEU A 267 -26.44 8.78 17.68
CA LEU A 267 -27.05 10.06 17.97
C LEU A 267 -26.07 10.77 18.90
N SER A 268 -25.71 11.97 18.50
CA SER A 268 -24.95 12.94 19.26
C SER A 268 -25.31 12.86 20.75
N ALA A 269 -24.30 12.66 21.59
CA ALA A 269 -24.48 12.76 23.03
C ALA A 269 -24.97 14.18 23.36
N PRO A 270 -25.96 14.35 24.27
CA PRO A 270 -26.37 15.67 24.71
C PRO A 270 -25.21 16.35 25.46
N PRO A 271 -25.12 17.70 25.43
CA PRO A 271 -24.04 18.42 26.08
C PRO A 271 -24.11 18.21 27.59
N ARG A 272 -22.95 17.95 28.22
CA ARG A 272 -22.83 17.88 29.68
C ARG A 272 -23.16 19.24 30.30
N PRO A 273 -23.85 19.30 31.45
CA PRO A 273 -24.07 20.56 32.16
C PRO A 273 -22.76 21.04 32.82
N ASN A 274 -22.57 22.36 32.80
CA ASN A 274 -21.44 23.07 33.42
C ASN A 274 -21.37 22.79 34.94
N PRO A 275 -20.17 22.61 35.52
CA PRO A 275 -20.02 22.58 36.97
C PRO A 275 -20.06 24.00 37.54
N THR A 276 -21.06 24.28 38.36
CA THR A 276 -21.07 25.40 39.32
C THR A 276 -20.09 25.13 40.47
N PRO A 277 -19.32 26.13 40.95
CA PRO A 277 -18.33 25.93 42.01
C PRO A 277 -18.95 26.06 43.41
N PRO A 278 -18.43 25.38 44.45
CA PRO A 278 -18.70 25.74 45.83
C PRO A 278 -17.74 26.85 46.29
N SER A 279 -18.33 27.97 46.70
CA SER A 279 -17.72 28.99 47.55
C SER A 279 -17.89 28.62 49.02
N THR A 280 -16.83 28.77 49.83
CA THR A 280 -16.79 29.33 51.22
C THR A 280 -15.45 28.99 51.93
N LEU A 281 -14.42 29.82 51.68
CA LEU A 281 -13.46 30.55 52.58
C LEU A 281 -13.09 30.02 54.02
N PRO A 282 -12.04 30.54 54.72
CA PRO A 282 -10.57 30.62 54.49
C PRO A 282 -9.81 30.40 55.86
N PRO A 283 -8.66 31.02 56.28
CA PRO A 283 -7.47 31.59 55.63
C PRO A 283 -6.11 31.19 56.29
N TRP A 284 -5.06 30.87 55.52
CA TRP A 284 -3.71 31.46 55.70
C TRP A 284 -2.80 31.15 54.49
N GLN A 285 -2.01 32.16 54.11
CA GLN A 285 -0.99 32.23 53.06
C GLN A 285 -1.41 32.59 51.63
N PHE A 286 -1.71 33.89 51.49
CA PHE A 286 -1.21 34.72 50.40
C PHE A 286 0.33 34.80 50.44
N TYR A 287 1.01 34.63 49.30
CA TYR A 287 2.00 35.62 48.85
C TYR A 287 2.17 35.55 47.31
N GLU A 288 1.95 36.71 46.71
CA GLU A 288 2.32 37.21 45.38
C GLU A 288 1.73 36.59 44.09
N MET A 289 0.58 37.19 43.73
CA MET A 289 0.13 37.36 42.36
C MET A 289 0.95 38.42 41.60
N ALA A 290 1.17 38.11 40.32
CA ALA A 290 0.86 38.92 39.13
C ALA A 290 1.47 40.32 38.96
N THR A 291 1.99 40.53 37.75
CA THR A 291 1.75 41.66 36.83
C THR A 291 2.60 41.36 35.57
N LEU A 292 2.26 41.65 34.32
CA LEU A 292 1.23 42.44 33.66
C LEU A 292 1.17 42.03 32.17
N LEU A 293 0.05 42.36 31.53
CA LEU A 293 -0.25 42.21 30.10
C LEU A 293 0.53 43.20 29.19
N SER A 294 0.63 42.80 27.92
CA SER A 294 0.78 43.60 26.70
C SER A 294 2.14 44.26 26.38
N ASN A 295 2.76 43.88 25.26
CA ASN A 295 2.67 44.60 23.98
C ASN A 295 3.65 44.08 22.91
N ASN A 296 3.20 44.20 21.65
CA ASN A 296 3.90 44.14 20.36
C ASN A 296 5.44 44.26 20.35
N HIS A 297 6.12 43.40 19.58
CA HIS A 297 6.65 43.76 18.26
C HIS A 297 7.40 42.59 17.60
N SER A 298 7.24 42.55 16.28
CA SER A 298 7.95 41.74 15.30
C SER A 298 9.47 41.90 15.33
N SER A 299 10.16 40.87 14.80
CA SER A 299 11.37 40.93 13.94
C SER A 299 12.62 40.20 14.47
N SER A 300 12.88 39.06 13.81
CA SER A 300 14.13 38.67 13.15
C SER A 300 15.47 38.56 13.91
N SER A 301 16.05 37.37 13.73
CA SER A 301 17.47 37.04 13.56
C SER A 301 18.36 36.85 14.79
N SER A 302 18.90 35.63 14.92
CA SER A 302 20.34 35.41 14.78
C SER A 302 20.68 33.92 14.72
N GLN A 303 21.31 33.55 13.61
CA GLN A 303 22.12 32.33 13.48
C GLN A 303 23.41 32.51 14.30
N HIS A 304 23.91 31.43 14.91
CA HIS A 304 25.32 30.99 14.95
C HIS A 304 25.44 29.87 15.99
N TYR A 305 25.76 28.62 15.63
CA TYR A 305 27.12 28.22 15.30
C TYR A 305 27.16 27.11 14.23
N LYS A 306 27.96 27.34 13.17
CA LYS A 306 28.46 26.33 12.22
C LYS A 306 29.88 25.92 12.62
N LYS A 307 30.22 24.64 12.42
CA LYS A 307 31.56 24.17 11.99
C LYS A 307 31.42 22.75 11.41
N THR A 308 31.06 22.62 10.12
CA THR A 308 31.88 22.57 8.89
C THR A 308 32.58 21.22 8.63
N SER A 309 32.10 20.51 7.61
CA SER A 309 32.94 20.00 6.52
C SER A 309 32.16 20.08 5.21
N HIS A 310 32.83 20.61 4.18
CA HIS A 310 32.32 20.99 2.87
C HIS A 310 31.70 19.82 2.09
N GLU A 311 30.41 19.92 1.76
CA GLU A 311 29.88 19.39 0.51
C GLU A 311 28.68 20.27 0.11
N SER A 312 28.74 20.84 -1.08
CA SER A 312 27.81 21.83 -1.60
C SER A 312 26.38 21.26 -1.69
N LYS A 313 25.52 21.55 -0.70
CA LYS A 313 24.08 21.32 -0.82
C LYS A 313 23.50 22.25 -1.91
N ARG A 314 23.42 21.75 -3.14
CA ARG A 314 22.42 22.23 -4.10
C ARG A 314 21.06 21.85 -3.55
N HIS A 315 20.29 22.79 -3.02
CA HIS A 315 18.86 22.56 -2.82
C HIS A 315 18.21 22.42 -4.20
N SER A 316 17.57 21.28 -4.47
CA SER A 316 16.76 21.10 -5.67
C SER A 316 15.55 22.03 -5.56
N ASN A 317 15.38 22.92 -6.53
CA ASN A 317 14.29 23.89 -6.60
C ASN A 317 12.96 23.24 -7.07
N THR A 318 12.78 21.96 -6.74
CA THR A 318 11.70 21.09 -7.21
C THR A 318 10.49 21.28 -6.31
N GLN A 319 9.44 21.86 -6.88
CA GLN A 319 8.17 22.14 -6.20
C GLN A 319 7.22 20.94 -6.29
N ALA A 320 7.25 20.20 -7.40
CA ALA A 320 6.47 18.96 -7.54
C ALA A 320 7.22 17.89 -8.34
N SER A 321 6.83 16.63 -8.19
CA SER A 321 7.31 15.53 -9.03
C SER A 321 6.14 14.67 -9.48
N ALA A 322 6.11 14.33 -10.77
CA ALA A 322 5.10 13.46 -11.34
C ALA A 322 5.75 12.19 -11.88
N TYR A 323 5.07 11.06 -11.71
CA TYR A 323 5.45 9.77 -12.24
C TYR A 323 4.33 9.27 -13.13
N ILE A 324 4.70 8.88 -14.35
CA ILE A 324 3.77 8.35 -15.34
C ILE A 324 4.12 6.89 -15.62
N VAL A 325 3.11 6.03 -15.65
CA VAL A 325 3.23 4.64 -16.07
C VAL A 325 2.39 4.41 -17.31
N ASP A 326 3.02 4.06 -18.42
CA ASP A 326 2.33 3.68 -19.65
C ASP A 326 1.57 2.37 -19.44
N ALA A 327 0.26 2.37 -19.72
CA ALA A 327 -0.64 1.27 -19.44
C ALA A 327 -0.42 0.05 -20.36
N SER A 328 0.30 0.21 -21.47
CA SER A 328 0.57 -0.88 -22.43
C SER A 328 1.95 -1.51 -22.25
N THR A 329 2.95 -0.70 -21.90
CA THR A 329 4.36 -1.09 -21.80
C THR A 329 4.84 -1.22 -20.36
N MET A 330 4.07 -0.69 -19.39
CA MET A 330 4.46 -0.52 -17.98
C MET A 330 5.74 0.33 -17.82
N ALA A 331 6.10 1.13 -18.83
CA ALA A 331 7.26 2.01 -18.76
C ALA A 331 7.00 3.15 -17.78
N LEU A 332 7.90 3.32 -16.81
CA LEU A 332 7.86 4.39 -15.81
C LEU A 332 8.70 5.58 -16.28
N THR A 333 8.11 6.77 -16.30
CA THR A 333 8.81 8.03 -16.59
C THR A 333 8.59 9.02 -15.46
N GLY A 334 9.65 9.70 -15.02
CA GLY A 334 9.62 10.66 -13.91
C GLY A 334 9.90 12.10 -14.38
N PHE A 335 9.13 13.03 -13.84
CA PHE A 335 9.15 14.46 -14.16
C PHE A 335 9.30 15.29 -12.89
N HIS A 336 10.03 16.39 -12.99
CA HIS A 336 10.18 17.35 -11.90
C HIS A 336 9.71 18.73 -12.36
N TYR A 337 8.82 19.35 -11.58
CA TYR A 337 8.39 20.74 -11.76
C TYR A 337 9.23 21.65 -10.86
N THR A 338 9.85 22.67 -11.45
CA THR A 338 10.72 23.62 -10.74
C THR A 338 10.34 25.06 -11.10
N THR A 339 10.41 25.97 -10.12
CA THR A 339 10.19 27.41 -10.35
C THR A 339 11.53 28.12 -10.36
N SER A 340 12.22 28.17 -11.50
CA SER A 340 13.52 28.84 -11.60
C SER A 340 13.35 30.36 -11.67
N ALA A 341 13.85 31.09 -10.68
CA ALA A 341 13.98 32.55 -10.73
C ALA A 341 15.31 32.92 -11.41
N GLY A 342 15.25 33.31 -12.69
CA GLY A 342 16.30 34.08 -13.37
C GLY A 342 17.39 33.26 -14.09
N GLY A 343 17.57 33.57 -15.39
CA GLY A 343 18.77 33.22 -16.16
C GLY A 343 18.53 32.20 -17.27
N GLY A 344 18.06 32.67 -18.44
CA GLY A 344 18.11 31.88 -19.66
C GLY A 344 19.55 31.52 -20.03
N LEU A 345 19.83 30.23 -20.11
CA LEU A 345 20.95 29.69 -20.88
C LEU A 345 20.55 28.32 -21.40
N VAL A 346 20.03 28.32 -22.62
CA VAL A 346 19.93 27.14 -23.48
C VAL A 346 21.36 26.68 -23.76
N VAL A 347 21.78 25.57 -23.16
CA VAL A 347 22.97 24.84 -23.62
C VAL A 347 22.50 23.74 -24.57
N GLY A 348 22.18 24.15 -25.79
CA GLY A 348 22.08 23.26 -26.93
C GLY A 348 23.45 23.12 -27.59
N LEU A 349 24.05 21.93 -27.54
CA LEU A 349 25.14 21.58 -28.44
C LEU A 349 24.55 21.39 -29.85
N ARG A 350 24.90 22.33 -30.73
CA ARG A 350 24.44 22.43 -32.12
C ARG A 350 24.86 21.21 -32.94
N SER A 351 23.92 20.67 -33.72
CA SER A 351 24.22 20.17 -35.06
C SER A 351 23.92 21.30 -36.05
N ALA A 352 24.87 21.61 -36.94
CA ALA A 352 24.77 22.70 -37.90
C ALA A 352 24.28 22.18 -39.27
N ARG A 353 23.18 22.77 -39.79
CA ARG A 353 23.14 23.35 -41.15
C ARG A 353 21.86 24.16 -41.40
N ALA A 354 22.04 25.23 -42.18
CA ALA A 354 21.19 26.39 -42.48
C ALA A 354 19.90 26.06 -43.29
N HIS A 355 18.83 26.87 -43.32
CA HIS A 355 18.75 28.24 -43.88
C HIS A 355 17.49 29.02 -43.42
N HIS A 356 17.58 30.34 -43.62
CA HIS A 356 16.69 31.47 -43.30
C HIS A 356 15.18 31.36 -43.65
N HIS A 357 14.32 31.98 -42.82
CA HIS A 357 13.69 33.28 -43.11
C HIS A 357 13.01 33.95 -41.89
N HIS A 358 13.12 35.28 -41.85
CA HIS A 358 12.65 36.22 -40.83
C HIS A 358 11.13 36.27 -40.62
N ARG A 359 10.68 36.41 -39.36
CA ARG A 359 9.72 37.46 -38.96
C ARG A 359 9.84 37.81 -37.47
N LEU A 360 10.20 39.05 -37.19
CA LEU A 360 10.19 39.66 -35.85
C LEU A 360 8.77 40.11 -35.49
N ARG A 361 8.28 39.75 -34.30
CA ARG A 361 7.30 40.56 -33.58
C ARG A 361 7.63 40.59 -32.09
N ARG A 362 7.39 41.77 -31.52
CA ARG A 362 7.92 42.33 -30.28
C ARG A 362 7.46 41.62 -29.02
N LEU A 363 8.37 41.66 -28.04
CA LEU A 363 8.20 41.37 -26.62
C LEU A 363 6.97 42.08 -26.01
N GLN A 364 6.13 41.31 -25.33
CA GLN A 364 5.46 41.72 -24.10
C GLN A 364 5.94 40.78 -23.00
N ALA A 365 6.32 41.36 -21.86
CA ALA A 365 6.88 40.65 -20.71
C ALA A 365 5.85 39.66 -20.16
N ALA A 366 6.22 38.38 -20.12
CA ALA A 366 5.48 37.31 -19.45
C ALA A 366 5.95 37.17 -17.98
N PRO A 367 5.07 36.76 -17.05
CA PRO A 367 5.48 36.42 -15.68
C PRO A 367 6.37 35.16 -15.70
N PRO A 368 7.12 34.87 -14.63
CA PRO A 368 8.10 33.77 -14.64
C PRO A 368 7.39 32.42 -14.87
N ARG A 369 7.74 31.73 -15.97
CA ARG A 369 7.28 30.36 -16.25
C ARG A 369 8.18 29.35 -15.55
N GLY A 370 7.57 28.40 -14.83
CA GLY A 370 8.24 27.21 -14.32
C GLY A 370 8.67 26.29 -15.45
N GLY A 371 9.50 25.29 -15.16
CA GLY A 371 9.99 24.34 -16.16
C GLY A 371 9.86 22.91 -15.70
N VAL A 372 9.45 22.03 -16.63
CA VAL A 372 9.38 20.57 -16.46
C VAL A 372 10.61 19.94 -17.13
N ALA A 373 11.29 19.04 -16.40
CA ALA A 373 12.39 18.25 -16.95
C ALA A 373 12.11 16.75 -16.80
N ALA A 374 12.30 16.02 -17.90
CA ALA A 374 12.16 14.56 -17.95
C ALA A 374 13.50 13.85 -17.66
N THR A 375 13.41 12.65 -17.09
CA THR A 375 14.55 11.76 -16.82
C THR A 375 14.49 10.56 -17.79
N PRO A 376 15.58 10.14 -18.48
CA PRO A 376 15.48 9.25 -19.64
C PRO A 376 15.04 7.80 -19.32
N GLN A 377 14.34 7.20 -20.28
CA GLN A 377 13.89 5.79 -20.33
C GLN A 377 15.04 4.81 -20.65
N PHE A 378 15.05 3.64 -20.01
CA PHE A 378 16.00 2.56 -20.27
C PHE A 378 15.41 1.54 -21.26
N THR A 379 15.87 1.56 -22.52
CA THR A 379 15.65 0.48 -23.50
C THR A 379 16.94 0.15 -24.26
N SER A 380 17.27 -1.14 -24.37
CA SER A 380 18.57 -1.66 -24.85
C SER A 380 18.67 -1.79 -26.38
N ARG A 381 19.65 -1.12 -27.02
CA ARG A 381 20.32 -1.61 -28.25
C ARG A 381 21.67 -0.89 -28.51
N LYS A 382 22.68 -1.67 -28.95
CA LYS A 382 24.12 -1.34 -29.09
C LYS A 382 24.57 -1.01 -30.53
N SER A 383 25.53 -0.08 -30.67
CA SER A 383 26.77 -0.06 -31.51
C SER A 383 27.33 1.39 -31.46
N GLY A 384 28.48 1.77 -30.89
CA GLY A 384 29.91 1.41 -31.13
C GLY A 384 30.57 2.50 -32.02
N ASN A 385 31.72 3.16 -31.79
CA ASN A 385 32.80 3.07 -30.78
C ASN A 385 33.73 4.33 -30.86
N THR A 386 34.61 4.48 -29.86
CA THR A 386 35.82 5.36 -29.64
C THR A 386 35.62 6.36 -28.49
N GLY A 387 36.41 6.42 -27.42
CA GLY A 387 37.52 5.61 -26.90
C GLY A 387 37.97 6.21 -25.55
N ARG A 388 38.43 5.35 -24.62
CA ARG A 388 38.94 5.60 -23.24
C ARG A 388 37.92 5.66 -22.09
N GLN A 389 37.51 4.47 -21.62
CA GLN A 389 37.84 3.89 -20.32
C GLN A 389 37.33 2.42 -20.31
N ASN A 390 38.25 1.44 -20.30
CA ASN A 390 37.97 0.00 -20.42
C ASN A 390 37.67 -0.59 -19.04
N SER A 391 36.57 -1.31 -18.76
CA SER A 391 36.03 -2.58 -19.31
C SER A 391 36.85 -3.83 -18.97
N LEU A 392 36.23 -4.74 -18.20
CA LEU A 392 36.33 -6.18 -18.42
C LEU A 392 34.91 -6.76 -18.56
N VAL A 393 34.64 -7.16 -19.79
CA VAL A 393 33.53 -8.00 -20.25
C VAL A 393 33.94 -9.46 -20.01
N MET A 394 33.01 -10.33 -19.64
CA MET A 394 33.10 -11.75 -19.98
C MET A 394 31.96 -12.09 -20.94
N ASP A 395 32.40 -12.59 -22.10
CA ASP A 395 31.63 -12.89 -23.29
C ASP A 395 30.55 -13.95 -23.08
N LEU A 396 29.36 -13.65 -23.61
CA LEU A 396 28.43 -14.64 -24.14
C LEU A 396 28.70 -14.72 -25.65
N ARG A 397 29.34 -15.79 -26.13
CA ARG A 397 29.31 -16.11 -27.57
C ARG A 397 28.06 -16.92 -27.85
N ASN A 398 27.16 -16.30 -28.59
CA ASN A 398 26.10 -16.94 -29.34
C ASN A 398 26.67 -17.31 -30.72
N THR A 399 26.57 -18.59 -31.10
CA THR A 399 26.73 -19.03 -32.50
C THR A 399 25.57 -19.96 -32.83
N ASN A 400 24.66 -19.49 -33.68
CA ASN A 400 23.91 -20.36 -34.61
C ASN A 400 24.50 -20.05 -35.99
N THR A 401 24.99 -21.04 -36.71
CA THR A 401 24.26 -21.84 -37.71
C THR A 401 25.20 -22.94 -38.23
N PRO A 402 24.80 -23.92 -39.07
CA PRO A 402 23.53 -24.65 -39.24
C PRO A 402 23.74 -26.20 -39.09
N LYS A 403 22.68 -27.00 -39.25
CA LYS A 403 22.75 -28.49 -39.29
C LYS A 403 23.75 -29.00 -40.35
N LYS A 404 24.70 -29.86 -39.94
CA LYS A 404 25.02 -31.16 -40.57
C LYS A 404 26.08 -31.97 -39.77
N HIS A 405 25.74 -33.24 -39.53
CA HIS A 405 26.54 -34.45 -39.18
C HIS A 405 27.18 -34.65 -37.79
N SER A 406 26.64 -35.70 -37.11
CA SER A 406 27.26 -36.79 -36.32
C SER A 406 28.08 -36.55 -35.03
N ALA A 407 27.58 -37.23 -33.97
CA ALA A 407 28.29 -38.05 -32.96
C ALA A 407 28.70 -37.47 -31.57
N VAL A 408 28.11 -38.07 -30.51
CA VAL A 408 28.70 -38.70 -29.27
C VAL A 408 29.75 -37.88 -28.46
N ALA A 409 29.81 -37.69 -27.12
CA ALA A 409 29.25 -38.28 -25.88
C ALA A 409 29.41 -37.32 -24.64
N ILE A 410 28.76 -37.75 -23.54
CA ILE A 410 28.63 -37.37 -22.09
C ILE A 410 29.97 -37.39 -21.28
N PRO A 411 30.14 -36.98 -19.97
CA PRO A 411 29.45 -36.06 -19.01
C PRO A 411 30.36 -34.98 -18.33
N ALA A 412 29.73 -34.11 -17.52
CA ALA A 412 30.35 -33.16 -16.57
C ALA A 412 30.25 -33.62 -15.08
N LYS A 413 31.14 -33.10 -14.20
CA LYS A 413 30.96 -32.76 -12.75
C LYS A 413 32.33 -32.36 -12.08
N PRO A 414 32.39 -31.73 -10.88
CA PRO A 414 32.08 -30.32 -10.59
C PRO A 414 33.19 -29.60 -9.75
N ALA A 415 33.16 -28.26 -9.61
CA ALA A 415 33.82 -27.59 -8.49
C ALA A 415 33.23 -26.20 -8.16
N LEU A 416 33.04 -26.00 -6.85
CA LEU A 416 32.58 -24.85 -6.06
C LEU A 416 32.77 -23.43 -6.65
N ARG A 417 31.72 -22.60 -6.50
CA ARG A 417 31.83 -21.14 -6.44
C ARG A 417 31.18 -20.61 -5.16
N SER A 418 31.99 -19.92 -4.36
CA SER A 418 31.60 -19.07 -3.23
C SER A 418 30.92 -17.79 -3.73
N ALA A 419 29.76 -17.48 -3.14
CA ALA A 419 28.98 -16.28 -3.40
C ALA A 419 29.45 -15.10 -2.55
N LEU A 420 29.55 -13.92 -3.16
CA LEU A 420 29.44 -12.64 -2.45
C LEU A 420 28.24 -11.89 -3.04
N LYS A 421 27.36 -11.51 -2.11
CA LYS A 421 26.05 -10.87 -2.29
C LYS A 421 26.18 -9.38 -2.55
N HIS A 422 25.32 -8.82 -3.40
CA HIS A 422 24.77 -7.48 -3.19
C HIS A 422 23.28 -7.45 -3.51
N THR A 423 22.59 -6.77 -2.61
CA THR A 423 21.17 -6.61 -2.33
C THR A 423 20.52 -5.48 -3.13
N PHE A 424 19.39 -5.73 -3.80
CA PHE A 424 18.04 -5.18 -3.55
C PHE A 424 17.08 -5.52 -4.73
N PRO A 425 15.76 -5.66 -4.47
CA PRO A 425 14.83 -6.48 -5.25
C PRO A 425 14.01 -5.72 -6.31
N THR A 426 13.69 -6.45 -7.37
CA THR A 426 12.77 -6.18 -8.48
C THR A 426 11.28 -6.14 -8.05
N PRO A 427 10.41 -5.33 -8.68
CA PRO A 427 8.95 -5.47 -8.55
C PRO A 427 8.39 -6.59 -9.44
N SER A 428 7.28 -7.21 -9.02
CA SER A 428 6.52 -8.30 -9.68
C SER A 428 5.04 -7.90 -9.84
N PRO A 429 4.19 -8.65 -10.57
CA PRO A 429 3.99 -8.65 -12.03
C PRO A 429 2.66 -7.97 -12.46
N SER A 430 2.52 -7.75 -13.77
CA SER A 430 1.41 -7.05 -14.45
C SER A 430 0.03 -7.73 -14.35
N PRO A 431 -1.10 -7.00 -14.47
CA PRO A 431 -2.43 -7.58 -14.54
C PRO A 431 -2.76 -8.19 -15.91
N GLU A 432 -3.48 -9.30 -15.90
CA GLU A 432 -3.93 -10.05 -17.07
C GLU A 432 -4.94 -9.28 -17.93
N THR A 433 -4.75 -9.37 -19.25
CA THR A 433 -5.47 -8.64 -20.29
C THR A 433 -6.84 -9.28 -20.57
N HIS A 434 -7.93 -8.66 -20.10
CA HIS A 434 -9.26 -8.93 -20.64
C HIS A 434 -9.50 -8.06 -21.89
N ALA A 435 -9.80 -8.72 -23.01
CA ALA A 435 -10.11 -8.07 -24.28
C ALA A 435 -11.48 -7.36 -24.22
N TYR A 436 -11.48 -6.03 -24.31
CA TYR A 436 -12.69 -5.23 -24.52
C TYR A 436 -12.84 -4.93 -26.02
N SER A 437 -14.05 -5.15 -26.55
CA SER A 437 -14.39 -4.88 -27.94
C SER A 437 -14.91 -3.44 -28.13
N ALA A 438 -14.33 -2.79 -29.15
CA ALA A 438 -14.78 -1.65 -29.97
C ALA A 438 -15.07 -0.27 -29.33
N THR A 439 -14.08 0.62 -29.52
CA THR A 439 -14.11 2.11 -29.53
C THR A 439 -14.75 2.79 -28.31
N CYS A 440 -14.08 2.71 -27.18
CA CYS A 440 -14.24 3.63 -26.04
C CYS A 440 -12.84 4.11 -25.65
N ALA A 441 -12.68 5.39 -25.30
CA ALA A 441 -11.38 6.01 -25.01
C ALA A 441 -10.47 5.12 -24.14
N ALA A 442 -9.20 4.97 -24.54
CA ALA A 442 -8.27 4.10 -23.85
C ALA A 442 -7.48 4.91 -22.82
N VAL A 443 -7.40 4.41 -21.59
CA VAL A 443 -6.44 4.91 -20.60
C VAL A 443 -5.04 4.61 -21.12
N ARG A 444 -4.26 5.66 -21.36
CA ARG A 444 -2.90 5.55 -21.89
C ARG A 444 -1.87 5.49 -20.80
N GLU A 445 -1.97 6.38 -19.81
CA GLU A 445 -1.03 6.42 -18.72
C GLU A 445 -1.71 6.63 -17.37
N TYR A 446 -1.11 6.07 -16.32
CA TYR A 446 -1.44 6.36 -14.93
C TYR A 446 -0.46 7.38 -14.37
N VAL A 447 -0.96 8.33 -13.60
CA VAL A 447 -0.20 9.48 -13.11
C VAL A 447 -0.27 9.55 -11.59
N GLU A 448 0.89 9.69 -10.94
CA GLU A 448 0.97 10.06 -9.53
C GLU A 448 1.89 11.27 -9.36
N MET A 449 1.38 12.33 -8.74
CA MET A 449 2.10 13.59 -8.54
C MET A 449 2.17 13.92 -7.05
N TRP A 450 3.36 14.30 -6.60
CA TRP A 450 3.61 14.85 -5.28
C TRP A 450 3.93 16.34 -5.41
N ASP A 451 3.12 17.17 -4.78
CA ASP A 451 3.37 18.60 -4.59
C ASP A 451 4.04 18.80 -3.23
N TYR A 452 5.32 19.15 -3.25
CA TYR A 452 6.09 19.39 -2.02
C TYR A 452 5.82 20.77 -1.42
N ALA A 453 5.27 21.71 -2.19
CA ALA A 453 4.95 23.04 -1.72
C ALA A 453 3.61 23.08 -0.98
N GLY A 454 2.56 22.50 -1.56
CA GLY A 454 1.25 22.36 -0.93
C GLY A 454 1.16 21.17 0.04
N GLY A 455 2.09 20.21 -0.02
CA GLY A 455 2.06 19.00 0.80
C GLY A 455 1.00 17.98 0.35
N ALA A 456 0.52 18.12 -0.89
CA ALA A 456 -0.56 17.33 -1.44
C ALA A 456 -0.05 16.22 -2.38
N ARG A 457 -0.83 15.15 -2.48
CA ARG A 457 -0.58 14.06 -3.42
C ARG A 457 -1.80 13.88 -4.32
N PHE A 458 -1.55 13.91 -5.61
CA PHE A 458 -2.56 13.79 -6.64
C PHE A 458 -2.37 12.49 -7.41
N ARG A 459 -3.48 11.86 -7.78
CA ARG A 459 -3.50 10.67 -8.63
C ARG A 459 -4.42 10.92 -9.80
N GLY A 460 -4.10 10.31 -10.92
CA GLY A 460 -4.81 10.56 -12.14
C GLY A 460 -4.47 9.57 -13.24
N PHE A 461 -5.00 9.86 -14.41
CA PHE A 461 -4.70 9.12 -15.62
C PHE A 461 -4.88 10.01 -16.85
N VAL A 462 -4.22 9.65 -17.93
CA VAL A 462 -4.41 10.26 -19.25
C VAL A 462 -5.29 9.33 -20.07
N VAL A 463 -6.31 9.90 -20.70
CA VAL A 463 -7.13 9.22 -21.71
C VAL A 463 -6.85 9.80 -23.07
N GLU A 464 -6.86 8.92 -24.08
CA GLU A 464 -6.72 9.30 -25.47
C GLU A 464 -7.95 8.85 -26.26
N LYS A 465 -8.52 9.78 -27.04
CA LYS A 465 -9.64 9.52 -27.94
C LYS A 465 -9.36 10.21 -29.28
N GLY A 466 -8.99 9.42 -30.29
CA GLY A 466 -8.52 10.00 -31.55
C GLY A 466 -7.18 10.70 -31.33
N ASP A 467 -7.09 11.98 -31.69
CA ASP A 467 -5.91 12.82 -31.48
C ASP A 467 -6.00 13.65 -30.18
N GLU A 468 -7.14 13.61 -29.47
CA GLU A 468 -7.37 14.39 -28.24
C GLU A 468 -6.88 13.62 -27.02
N ARG A 469 -6.14 14.30 -26.14
CA ARG A 469 -5.69 13.78 -24.85
C ARG A 469 -6.18 14.64 -23.70
N SER A 470 -6.59 13.97 -22.64
CA SER A 470 -7.05 14.66 -21.43
C SER A 470 -6.47 14.03 -20.18
N LEU A 471 -5.93 14.88 -19.31
CA LEU A 471 -5.40 14.50 -18.02
C LEU A 471 -6.52 14.59 -16.98
N PHE A 472 -6.90 13.46 -16.38
CA PHE A 472 -7.86 13.42 -15.28
C PHE A 472 -7.10 13.33 -13.96
N ILE A 473 -7.29 14.29 -13.05
CA ILE A 473 -6.69 14.30 -11.71
C ILE A 473 -7.77 14.28 -10.63
N PHE A 474 -7.60 13.40 -9.64
CA PHE A 474 -8.52 13.26 -8.52
C PHE A 474 -8.16 14.17 -7.34
N PHE A 475 -9.13 15.01 -6.97
CA PHE A 475 -9.10 15.84 -5.77
C PHE A 475 -9.95 15.12 -4.72
N ASP A 476 -9.33 14.10 -4.12
CA ASP A 476 -9.96 13.31 -3.06
C ASP A 476 -10.02 14.09 -1.73
N ARG A 477 -10.75 13.53 -0.75
CA ARG A 477 -10.92 14.15 0.58
C ARG A 477 -9.61 14.51 1.29
N GLU A 478 -8.48 13.87 0.97
CA GLU A 478 -7.19 14.17 1.60
C GLU A 478 -6.59 15.47 1.06
N VAL A 479 -6.93 15.84 -0.18
CA VAL A 479 -6.46 17.03 -0.89
C VAL A 479 -7.38 18.24 -0.65
N LEU A 480 -8.69 18.01 -0.52
CA LEU A 480 -9.66 19.08 -0.29
C LEU A 480 -9.40 19.77 1.07
N GLY A 481 -9.32 21.11 1.05
CA GLY A 481 -9.00 21.93 2.23
C GLY A 481 -7.51 22.24 2.42
N GLN A 482 -6.63 21.74 1.54
CA GLN A 482 -5.23 22.17 1.48
C GLN A 482 -5.05 23.40 0.57
N ASP A 483 -3.86 24.01 0.58
CA ASP A 483 -3.51 25.02 -0.43
C ASP A 483 -3.27 24.33 -1.78
N LEU A 484 -4.28 24.36 -2.64
CA LEU A 484 -4.27 23.68 -3.94
C LEU A 484 -3.47 24.43 -5.01
N LYS A 485 -3.12 25.69 -4.77
CA LYS A 485 -2.54 26.56 -5.80
C LYS A 485 -1.21 26.03 -6.35
N PRO A 486 -0.23 25.60 -5.53
CA PRO A 486 1.04 25.09 -6.05
C PRO A 486 0.85 23.80 -6.85
N GLY A 487 0.04 22.88 -6.33
CA GLY A 487 -0.29 21.62 -6.99
C GLY A 487 -1.04 21.82 -8.31
N LEU A 488 -2.01 22.73 -8.37
CA LEU A 488 -2.77 23.03 -9.58
C LEU A 488 -1.88 23.66 -10.66
N MET A 489 -0.99 24.59 -10.27
CA MET A 489 -0.01 25.18 -11.20
C MET A 489 0.92 24.12 -11.80
N ALA A 490 1.39 23.16 -10.98
CA ALA A 490 2.21 22.06 -11.48
C ALA A 490 1.41 21.15 -12.44
N GLN A 491 0.15 20.84 -12.13
CA GLN A 491 -0.71 20.02 -12.97
C GLN A 491 -0.99 20.64 -14.34
N LEU A 492 -1.22 21.95 -14.38
CA LEU A 492 -1.39 22.68 -15.64
C LEU A 492 -0.13 22.61 -16.50
N GLU A 493 1.03 22.86 -15.92
CA GLU A 493 2.30 22.76 -16.65
C GLU A 493 2.59 21.33 -17.13
N PHE A 494 2.24 20.31 -16.32
CA PHE A 494 2.35 18.92 -16.74
C PHE A 494 1.41 18.59 -17.89
N ALA A 495 0.14 18.97 -17.81
CA ALA A 495 -0.86 18.71 -18.85
C ALA A 495 -0.39 19.26 -20.21
N SER A 496 0.10 20.51 -20.26
CA SER A 496 0.56 21.15 -21.49
C SER A 496 1.99 20.76 -21.90
N SER A 497 2.69 19.86 -21.19
CA SER A 497 4.06 19.49 -21.52
C SER A 497 4.12 18.49 -22.67
N GLU A 498 5.22 18.46 -23.43
CA GLU A 498 5.47 17.51 -24.55
C GLU A 498 5.40 16.02 -24.16
N ALA A 499 5.29 15.72 -22.87
CA ALA A 499 5.20 14.36 -22.36
C ALA A 499 3.76 13.89 -22.17
N PHE A 500 2.85 14.80 -21.82
CA PHE A 500 1.43 14.49 -21.63
C PHE A 500 0.63 14.88 -22.87
N GLU A 501 1.01 15.99 -23.53
CA GLU A 501 0.34 16.55 -24.72
C GLU A 501 -1.19 16.61 -24.53
N CYS A 502 -1.63 16.95 -23.32
CA CYS A 502 -3.05 17.02 -23.00
C CYS A 502 -3.59 18.38 -23.41
N GLU A 503 -4.73 18.36 -24.11
CA GLU A 503 -5.47 19.56 -24.52
C GLU A 503 -6.44 20.00 -23.43
N GLN A 504 -6.76 19.10 -22.50
CA GLN A 504 -7.68 19.34 -21.40
C GLN A 504 -7.14 18.76 -20.09
N LEU A 505 -7.24 19.53 -19.01
CA LEU A 505 -7.14 19.05 -17.63
C LEU A 505 -8.54 18.95 -17.04
N VAL A 506 -8.88 17.76 -16.54
CA VAL A 506 -10.13 17.48 -15.85
C VAL A 506 -9.85 17.19 -14.39
N VAL A 507 -10.38 18.04 -13.52
CA VAL A 507 -10.34 17.86 -12.07
C VAL A 507 -11.58 17.11 -11.60
N CYS A 508 -11.35 15.99 -10.93
CA CYS A 508 -12.39 15.12 -10.36
C CYS A 508 -12.52 15.39 -8.86
N VAL A 509 -13.50 16.21 -8.45
CA VAL A 509 -13.75 16.56 -7.05
C VAL A 509 -14.66 15.51 -6.40
N ASP A 510 -14.26 14.99 -5.23
CA ASP A 510 -15.02 13.96 -4.50
C ASP A 510 -16.35 14.52 -3.96
N ARG A 511 -17.48 14.03 -4.49
CA ARG A 511 -18.84 14.43 -4.07
C ARG A 511 -19.18 14.02 -2.64
N SER A 512 -18.39 13.13 -2.04
CA SER A 512 -18.59 12.67 -0.66
C SER A 512 -17.84 13.53 0.35
N ALA A 513 -17.10 14.55 -0.09
CA ALA A 513 -16.47 15.53 0.80
C ALA A 513 -17.51 16.47 1.45
N ASP A 514 -17.06 17.35 2.34
CA ASP A 514 -17.91 18.33 2.98
C ASP A 514 -18.47 19.32 1.94
N ASP A 515 -19.77 19.63 2.02
CA ASP A 515 -20.46 20.46 1.03
C ASP A 515 -19.88 21.88 0.95
N GLU A 516 -19.39 22.45 2.07
CA GLU A 516 -18.74 23.77 2.08
C GLU A 516 -17.39 23.71 1.35
N LEU A 517 -16.58 22.66 1.61
CA LEU A 517 -15.31 22.45 0.92
C LEU A 517 -15.49 22.21 -0.58
N ILE A 518 -16.51 21.44 -0.98
CA ILE A 518 -16.82 21.22 -2.40
C ILE A 518 -17.22 22.54 -3.06
N ALA A 519 -18.09 23.32 -2.41
CA ALA A 519 -18.54 24.61 -2.94
C ALA A 519 -17.38 25.62 -3.07
N ASP A 520 -16.46 25.64 -2.11
CA ASP A 520 -15.28 26.51 -2.14
C ASP A 520 -14.29 26.08 -3.23
N VAL A 521 -13.96 24.80 -3.32
CA VAL A 521 -13.05 24.30 -4.37
C VAL A 521 -13.65 24.45 -5.76
N ALA A 522 -14.94 24.15 -5.94
CA ALA A 522 -15.63 24.35 -7.22
C ALA A 522 -15.65 25.83 -7.61
N ARG A 523 -15.87 26.74 -6.64
CA ARG A 523 -15.78 28.18 -6.86
C ARG A 523 -14.37 28.59 -7.28
N ASP A 524 -13.36 28.20 -6.53
CA ASP A 524 -11.96 28.55 -6.81
C ASP A 524 -11.49 28.03 -8.18
N LEU A 525 -11.83 26.79 -8.52
CA LEU A 525 -11.54 26.22 -9.83
C LEU A 525 -12.28 26.96 -10.95
N ASN A 526 -13.54 27.34 -10.73
CA ASN A 526 -14.29 28.17 -11.68
C ASN A 526 -13.68 29.56 -11.87
N TRP A 527 -13.09 30.15 -10.82
CA TRP A 527 -12.31 31.40 -10.93
C TRP A 527 -11.03 31.22 -11.76
N VAL A 528 -10.42 30.03 -11.74
CA VAL A 528 -9.23 29.69 -12.54
C VAL A 528 -9.58 29.41 -14.00
N GLY A 529 -10.84 29.08 -14.30
CA GLY A 529 -11.34 28.83 -15.66
C GLY A 529 -11.87 27.41 -15.89
N PHE A 530 -11.99 26.59 -14.85
CA PHE A 530 -12.59 25.26 -14.95
C PHE A 530 -14.11 25.34 -15.00
N GLU A 531 -14.72 24.64 -15.97
CA GLU A 531 -16.15 24.58 -16.13
C GLU A 531 -16.69 23.19 -15.80
N LEU A 532 -17.89 23.14 -15.23
CA LEU A 532 -18.56 21.87 -14.94
C LEU A 532 -18.83 21.12 -16.24
N MET A 533 -18.43 19.85 -16.31
CA MET A 533 -18.62 19.01 -17.49
C MET A 533 -19.22 17.64 -17.14
N THR A 534 -19.80 16.99 -18.15
CA THR A 534 -20.20 15.58 -18.10
C THR A 534 -19.15 14.71 -18.79
N LEU A 535 -19.21 13.39 -18.61
CA LEU A 535 -18.33 12.45 -19.32
C LEU A 535 -18.89 12.05 -20.69
N ASP A 536 -19.86 12.79 -21.24
CA ASP A 536 -20.51 12.42 -22.51
C ASP A 536 -19.54 12.38 -23.69
N ALA A 537 -18.50 13.22 -23.65
CA ALA A 537 -17.42 13.18 -24.63
C ALA A 537 -16.60 11.87 -24.55
N TRP A 538 -16.62 11.17 -23.41
CA TRP A 538 -15.77 10.01 -23.11
C TRP A 538 -16.55 8.70 -22.97
N ALA A 539 -17.87 8.78 -22.79
CA ALA A 539 -18.76 7.63 -22.62
C ALA A 539 -19.59 7.35 -23.87
N ALA A 540 -20.00 6.09 -24.06
CA ALA A 540 -20.90 5.69 -25.14
C ALA A 540 -22.36 6.15 -24.91
N THR A 541 -22.65 6.77 -23.77
CA THR A 541 -24.00 7.13 -23.31
C THR A 541 -24.09 8.62 -23.00
N THR A 542 -25.25 9.23 -23.25
CA THR A 542 -25.54 10.64 -22.92
C THR A 542 -25.94 10.82 -21.46
N ASN A 543 -25.64 11.99 -20.87
CA ASN A 543 -25.80 12.31 -19.45
C ASN A 543 -25.03 11.37 -18.50
N CYS A 544 -23.81 10.98 -18.88
CA CYS A 544 -22.91 10.20 -18.05
C CYS A 544 -22.40 11.06 -16.88
N LEU A 545 -23.11 10.98 -15.75
CA LEU A 545 -22.74 11.58 -14.48
C LEU A 545 -22.15 10.51 -13.56
N SER A 546 -21.14 10.90 -12.78
CA SER A 546 -20.60 10.05 -11.72
C SER A 546 -21.31 10.32 -10.40
N ASP A 547 -21.74 9.27 -9.71
CA ASP A 547 -22.28 9.38 -8.35
C ASP A 547 -21.22 9.78 -7.31
N ARG A 548 -19.94 9.68 -7.68
CA ARG A 548 -18.78 9.86 -6.78
C ARG A 548 -17.97 11.11 -7.06
N TRP A 549 -17.95 11.57 -8.32
CA TRP A 549 -17.03 12.61 -8.76
C TRP A 549 -17.78 13.72 -9.49
N LEU A 550 -17.47 14.95 -9.13
CA LEU A 550 -17.83 16.13 -9.90
C LEU A 550 -16.66 16.43 -10.85
N PHE A 551 -16.94 16.55 -12.14
CA PHE A 551 -15.90 16.80 -13.15
C PHE A 551 -15.92 18.28 -13.53
N LEU A 552 -14.78 18.94 -13.38
CA LEU A 552 -14.57 20.28 -13.90
C LEU A 552 -13.41 20.23 -14.89
N GLY A 553 -13.63 20.67 -16.12
CA GLY A 553 -12.65 20.65 -17.20
C GLY A 553 -12.15 22.04 -17.56
N MET A 554 -10.90 22.15 -17.97
CA MET A 554 -10.32 23.36 -18.54
C MET A 554 -9.37 23.00 -19.67
N GLU A 555 -9.36 23.79 -20.73
CA GLU A 555 -8.37 23.69 -21.81
C GLU A 555 -7.00 24.15 -21.29
N THR A 556 -5.93 23.41 -21.62
CA THR A 556 -4.58 23.59 -21.06
C THR A 556 -3.54 24.19 -22.00
#